data_AF-A0A651E875-F1
#
_entry.id   AF-A0A651E875-F1
#
_cell.length_a   1.000
_cell.length_b   1.000
_cell.length_c   1.000
_cell.angle_alpha   90.00
_cell.angle_beta   90.00
_cell.angle_gamma   90.00
#
_symmetry.space_group_name_H-M   'P 1'
#
loop_
_entity.id
_entity.type
_entity.pdbx_description
1 polymer ?
#
loop_
_entity_poly.entity_id
_entity_poly.type
_entity_poly.pdbx_seq_one_letter_code
_entity_poly.pdbx_strand_id
1 'polypeptide(L)'
;SNNEKELPDAFLRRCFFHYIRFPDAETMAKIVEVHYPGVKQALVREALTQFYALREAPGLKKKPSTSEALDWIRLLMAEDLDAADLKRDPRQVLPRLHGALLKNEQDVHLFERLAFMARRGG
;
A
#
# COMPACT_ATOMS: atom_id res chain seq x y z
N SER A 1 14.94 -9.93 -10.24
CA SER A 1 14.11 -10.88 -11.00
C SER A 1 13.71 -12.02 -10.08
N ASN A 2 12.59 -11.85 -9.37
CA ASN A 2 11.93 -12.93 -8.62
C ASN A 2 10.50 -13.00 -9.16
N ASN A 3 10.40 -13.21 -10.48
CA ASN A 3 9.11 -13.29 -11.15
C ASN A 3 8.50 -14.62 -10.72
N GLU A 4 7.45 -14.58 -9.92
CA GLU A 4 6.68 -15.76 -9.51
C GLU A 4 6.21 -16.46 -10.79
N LYS A 5 6.87 -17.55 -11.16
CA LYS A 5 6.39 -18.44 -12.21
C LYS A 5 5.26 -19.26 -11.62
N GLU A 6 4.16 -19.36 -12.35
CA GLU A 6 3.08 -20.28 -12.00
C GLU A 6 3.63 -21.70 -11.87
N LEU A 7 3.28 -22.36 -10.77
CA LEU A 7 3.71 -23.72 -10.50
C LEU A 7 3.03 -24.68 -11.49
N PRO A 8 3.75 -25.68 -12.05
CA PRO A 8 3.16 -26.64 -12.97
C PRO A 8 2.03 -27.47 -12.32
N ASP A 9 1.03 -27.88 -13.10
CA ASP A 9 -0.10 -28.72 -12.67
C ASP A 9 0.30 -29.99 -11.90
N ALA A 10 1.44 -30.59 -12.27
CA ALA A 10 1.97 -31.77 -11.59
C ALA A 10 2.34 -31.49 -10.12
N PHE A 11 2.74 -30.25 -9.78
CA PHE A 11 2.98 -29.81 -8.42
C PHE A 11 1.67 -29.45 -7.71
N LEU A 12 0.77 -28.72 -8.36
CA LEU A 12 -0.50 -28.29 -7.76
C LEU A 12 -1.35 -29.47 -7.26
N ARG A 13 -1.33 -30.60 -7.97
CA ARG A 13 -2.05 -31.83 -7.56
C ARG A 13 -1.47 -32.54 -6.33
N ARG A 14 -0.29 -32.14 -5.85
CA ARG A 14 0.38 -32.72 -4.67
C ARG A 14 0.36 -31.77 -3.47
N CYS A 15 -0.29 -30.62 -3.58
CA CYS A 15 -0.36 -29.61 -2.55
C CYS A 15 -1.81 -29.26 -2.23
N PHE A 16 -2.09 -28.97 -0.96
CA PHE A 16 -3.34 -28.32 -0.58
C PHE A 16 -3.20 -26.82 -0.80
N PHE A 17 -4.18 -26.23 -1.47
CA PHE A 17 -4.23 -24.79 -1.68
C PHE A 17 -5.22 -24.17 -0.68
N HIS A 18 -4.74 -23.17 0.06
CA HIS A 18 -5.59 -22.34 0.91
C HIS A 18 -5.45 -20.88 0.48
N TYR A 19 -6.54 -20.32 -0.05
CA TYR A 19 -6.55 -18.92 -0.46
C TYR A 19 -6.78 -18.01 0.73
N ILE A 20 -5.75 -17.26 1.11
CA ILE A 20 -5.86 -16.23 2.14
C ILE A 20 -6.24 -14.93 1.44
N ARG A 21 -7.45 -14.44 1.75
CA ARG A 21 -7.90 -13.12 1.29
C ARG A 21 -6.99 -12.05 1.88
N PHE A 22 -6.68 -11.04 1.08
CA PHE A 22 -6.01 -9.85 1.58
C PHE A 22 -6.87 -9.22 2.69
N PRO A 23 -6.29 -8.81 3.83
CA PRO A 23 -7.06 -8.28 4.96
C PRO A 23 -7.85 -7.03 4.54
N ASP A 24 -9.04 -6.88 5.08
CA ASP A 24 -9.78 -5.62 5.04
C ASP A 24 -9.18 -4.59 6.00
N ALA A 25 -9.69 -3.35 5.97
CA ALA A 25 -9.16 -2.26 6.78
C ALA A 25 -9.25 -2.54 8.30
N GLU A 26 -10.30 -3.23 8.75
CA GLU A 26 -10.47 -3.57 10.17
C GLU A 26 -9.43 -4.61 10.60
N THR A 27 -9.25 -5.66 9.80
CA THR A 27 -8.25 -6.70 10.04
C THR A 27 -6.85 -6.12 9.96
N MET A 28 -6.58 -5.25 8.99
CA MET A 28 -5.29 -4.58 8.87
C MET A 28 -5.00 -3.68 10.08
N ALA A 29 -5.98 -2.96 10.61
CA ALA A 29 -5.81 -2.17 11.83
C ALA A 29 -5.44 -3.05 13.03
N LYS A 30 -6.06 -4.23 13.16
CA LYS A 30 -5.69 -5.22 14.21
C LYS A 30 -4.27 -5.74 14.03
N ILE A 31 -3.85 -5.99 12.79
CA ILE A 31 -2.46 -6.38 12.47
C ILE A 31 -1.51 -5.24 12.89
N VAL A 32 -1.80 -4.01 12.50
CA VAL A 32 -0.99 -2.83 12.84
C VAL A 32 -0.85 -2.68 14.36
N GLU A 33 -1.93 -2.83 15.13
CA GLU A 33 -1.90 -2.72 16.60
C GLU A 33 -0.97 -3.77 17.24
N VAL A 34 -0.96 -5.01 16.72
CA VAL A 34 -0.07 -6.07 17.22
C VAL A 34 1.40 -5.74 16.94
N HIS A 35 1.69 -5.13 15.78
CA HIS A 35 3.05 -4.77 15.38
C HIS A 35 3.55 -3.47 16.02
N TYR A 36 2.66 -2.51 16.27
CA TYR A 36 2.97 -1.18 16.80
C TYR A 36 1.99 -0.81 17.92
N PRO A 37 2.12 -1.41 19.12
CA PRO A 37 1.21 -1.13 20.23
C PRO A 37 1.20 0.34 20.62
N GLY A 38 0.02 0.92 20.79
CA GLY A 38 -0.11 2.34 21.18
C GLY A 38 0.14 3.34 20.06
N VAL A 39 0.18 2.90 18.80
CA VAL A 39 0.23 3.79 17.65
C VAL A 39 -0.99 4.72 17.62
N LYS A 40 -0.78 5.96 17.17
CA LYS A 40 -1.85 6.97 17.04
C LYS A 40 -2.94 6.44 16.08
N GLN A 41 -4.12 6.13 16.60
CA GLN A 41 -5.22 5.52 15.81
C GLN A 41 -5.66 6.40 14.64
N ALA A 42 -5.60 7.72 14.79
CA ALA A 42 -5.88 8.66 13.72
C ALA A 42 -4.89 8.52 12.55
N LEU A 43 -3.60 8.33 12.86
CA LEU A 43 -2.54 8.10 11.87
C LEU A 43 -2.79 6.80 11.11
N VAL A 44 -3.07 5.71 11.82
CA VAL A 44 -3.37 4.40 11.22
C VAL A 44 -4.57 4.49 10.29
N ARG A 45 -5.66 5.13 10.74
CA ARG A 45 -6.88 5.26 9.93
C ARG A 45 -6.62 6.01 8.63
N GLU A 46 -5.92 7.14 8.68
CA GLU A 46 -5.61 7.93 7.50
C GLU A 46 -4.66 7.17 6.56
N ALA A 47 -3.61 6.55 7.12
CA ALA A 47 -2.68 5.72 6.36
C ALA A 47 -3.41 4.58 5.65
N LEU A 48 -4.23 3.80 6.36
CA LEU A 48 -4.99 2.69 5.76
C LEU A 48 -5.94 3.19 4.67
N THR A 49 -6.60 4.33 4.87
CA THR A 49 -7.46 4.94 3.85
C THR A 49 -6.69 5.19 2.55
N GLN A 50 -5.49 5.78 2.63
CA GLN A 50 -4.64 6.03 1.47
C GLN A 50 -4.06 4.75 0.87
N PHE A 51 -3.67 3.79 1.70
CA PHE A 51 -3.15 2.50 1.28
C PHE A 51 -4.17 1.71 0.45
N TYR A 52 -5.43 1.61 0.90
CA TYR A 52 -6.47 0.94 0.13
C TYR A 52 -6.84 1.73 -1.13
N ALA A 53 -6.89 3.07 -1.07
CA ALA A 53 -7.09 3.88 -2.27
C ALA A 53 -5.98 3.64 -3.32
N LEU A 54 -4.73 3.47 -2.88
CA LEU A 54 -3.61 3.12 -3.76
C LEU A 54 -3.76 1.72 -4.37
N ARG A 55 -4.20 0.73 -3.58
CA ARG A 55 -4.42 -0.66 -4.05
C ARG A 55 -5.57 -0.79 -5.06
N GLU A 56 -6.56 0.09 -4.99
CA GLU A 56 -7.68 0.15 -5.92
C GLU A 56 -7.38 0.97 -7.17
N ALA A 57 -6.24 1.65 -7.23
CA ALA A 57 -5.86 2.41 -8.41
C ALA A 57 -5.62 1.48 -9.62
N PRO A 58 -6.17 1.83 -10.79
CA PRO A 58 -6.01 1.02 -11.99
C PRO A 58 -4.58 1.10 -12.54
N GLY A 59 -4.12 0.01 -13.16
CA GLY A 59 -2.84 -0.04 -13.86
C GLY A 59 -1.63 -0.36 -12.98
N LEU A 60 -1.81 -0.53 -11.68
CA LEU A 60 -0.74 -0.94 -10.77
C LEU A 60 -0.33 -2.39 -11.05
N LYS A 61 0.95 -2.62 -11.39
CA LYS A 61 1.44 -3.97 -11.72
C LYS A 61 1.46 -4.89 -10.52
N LYS A 62 1.88 -4.37 -9.37
CA LYS A 62 1.91 -5.10 -8.10
C LYS A 62 1.23 -4.28 -7.02
N LYS A 63 0.13 -4.80 -6.48
CA LYS A 63 -0.55 -4.18 -5.34
C LYS A 63 0.33 -4.30 -4.08
N PRO A 64 0.55 -3.22 -3.32
CA PRO A 64 1.38 -3.25 -2.12
C PRO A 64 0.76 -4.17 -1.06
N SER A 65 1.55 -5.09 -0.54
CA SER A 65 1.20 -6.12 0.44
C SER A 65 1.06 -5.58 1.88
N THR A 66 0.69 -6.48 2.80
CA THR A 66 0.63 -6.18 4.24
C THR A 66 1.99 -5.73 4.78
N SER A 67 3.09 -6.33 4.31
CA SER A 67 4.45 -5.94 4.75
C SER A 67 4.78 -4.51 4.32
N GLU A 68 4.47 -4.13 3.08
CA GLU A 68 4.69 -2.76 2.61
C GLU A 68 3.82 -1.75 3.37
N ALA A 69 2.59 -2.12 3.79
CA ALA A 69 1.76 -1.28 4.64
C ALA A 69 2.39 -1.05 6.03
N LEU A 70 2.90 -2.12 6.66
CA LEU A 70 3.55 -2.05 7.97
C LEU A 70 4.84 -1.23 7.92
N ASP A 71 5.69 -1.48 6.92
CA ASP A 71 6.93 -0.71 6.71
C ASP A 71 6.64 0.78 6.51
N TRP A 72 5.57 1.10 5.77
CA TRP A 72 5.17 2.49 5.57
C TRP A 72 4.68 3.14 6.87
N ILE A 73 3.83 2.47 7.65
CA ILE A 73 3.39 2.99 8.96
C ILE A 73 4.57 3.20 9.90
N ARG A 74 5.51 2.25 9.95
CA ARG A 74 6.76 2.39 10.71
C ARG A 74 7.55 3.62 10.28
N LEU A 75 7.64 3.87 8.98
CA LEU A 75 8.35 5.03 8.45
C LEU A 75 7.64 6.34 8.79
N LEU A 76 6.31 6.40 8.72
CA LEU A 76 5.52 7.55 9.16
C LEU A 76 5.75 7.86 10.64
N MET A 77 5.83 6.83 11.48
CA MET A 77 6.14 6.97 12.91
C MET A 77 7.58 7.45 13.15
N ALA A 78 8.55 6.95 12.37
CA ALA A 78 9.95 7.34 12.51
C ALA A 78 10.17 8.82 12.17
N GLU A 79 9.38 9.36 11.24
CA GLU A 79 9.39 10.77 10.85
C GLU A 79 8.47 11.65 11.73
N ASP A 80 7.91 11.09 12.82
CA ASP A 80 6.96 11.74 13.74
C ASP A 80 5.77 12.44 13.04
N LEU A 81 5.26 11.82 11.98
CA LEU A 81 4.14 12.36 11.21
C LEU A 81 2.81 12.04 11.89
N ASP A 82 1.87 12.98 11.81
CA ASP A 82 0.50 12.83 12.26
C ASP A 82 -0.49 12.66 11.10
N ALA A 83 -1.73 12.30 11.44
CA ALA A 83 -2.82 12.17 10.46
C ALA A 83 -3.04 13.46 9.65
N ALA A 84 -2.76 14.63 10.23
CA ALA A 84 -2.87 15.91 9.54
C ALA A 84 -1.82 16.07 8.42
N ASP A 85 -0.62 15.54 8.61
CA ASP A 85 0.46 15.62 7.61
C ASP A 85 0.20 14.75 6.40
N LEU A 86 -0.54 13.65 6.60
CA LEU A 86 -0.99 12.76 5.54
C LEU A 86 -2.11 13.36 4.70
N LYS A 87 -2.85 14.37 5.19
CA LYS A 87 -3.96 14.96 4.42
C LYS A 87 -3.46 15.39 3.04
N ARG A 88 -4.08 14.81 2.01
CA ARG A 88 -3.69 15.01 0.61
C ARG A 88 -3.80 16.47 0.20
N ASP A 89 -2.70 17.02 -0.31
CA ASP A 89 -2.76 18.10 -1.29
C ASP A 89 -3.39 17.53 -2.57
N PRO A 90 -4.47 18.11 -3.12
CA PRO A 90 -5.06 17.68 -4.40
C PRO A 90 -4.05 17.59 -5.55
N ARG A 91 -2.90 18.27 -5.45
CA ARG A 91 -1.82 18.27 -6.42
C ARG A 91 -0.84 17.09 -6.26
N GLN A 92 -0.85 16.41 -5.12
CA GLN A 92 -0.01 15.25 -4.82
C GLN A 92 -0.84 13.97 -4.83
N VAL A 93 -0.72 13.19 -5.91
CA VAL A 93 -1.47 11.93 -6.07
C VAL A 93 -0.84 10.80 -5.24
N LEU A 94 0.48 10.83 -5.08
CA LEU A 94 1.22 9.84 -4.32
C LEU A 94 1.21 10.16 -2.82
N PRO A 95 1.01 9.15 -1.95
CA PRO A 95 1.18 9.31 -0.51
C PRO A 95 2.59 9.81 -0.15
N ARG A 96 2.70 10.47 1.01
CA ARG A 96 4.02 10.79 1.59
C ARG A 96 4.82 9.50 1.78
N LEU A 97 6.11 9.55 1.48
CA LEU A 97 7.02 8.41 1.65
C LEU A 97 6.55 7.15 0.88
N HIS A 98 5.90 7.34 -0.28
CA HIS A 98 5.34 6.27 -1.12
C HIS A 98 6.36 5.21 -1.55
N GLY A 99 7.68 5.45 -1.49
CA GLY A 99 8.70 4.44 -1.75
C GLY A 99 8.65 3.24 -0.78
N ALA A 100 7.99 3.40 0.37
CA ALA A 100 7.67 2.27 1.25
C ALA A 100 6.58 1.36 0.64
N LEU A 101 5.62 1.94 -0.09
CA LEU A 101 4.49 1.26 -0.71
C LEU A 101 4.78 0.76 -2.13
N LEU A 102 5.41 1.59 -2.96
CA LEU A 102 5.68 1.33 -4.37
C LEU A 102 7.16 1.01 -4.55
N LYS A 103 7.47 -0.26 -4.86
CA LYS A 103 8.84 -0.75 -5.06
C LYS A 103 9.29 -0.75 -6.52
N ASN A 104 8.40 -0.39 -7.46
CA ASN A 104 8.68 -0.38 -8.89
C ASN A 104 8.60 1.06 -9.43
N GLU A 105 9.67 1.52 -10.07
CA GLU A 105 9.75 2.84 -10.70
C GLU A 105 8.64 3.05 -11.76
N GLN A 106 8.23 1.98 -12.45
CA GLN A 106 7.16 2.08 -13.45
C GLN A 106 5.81 2.43 -12.83
N ASP A 107 5.53 1.93 -11.63
CA ASP A 107 4.31 2.25 -10.90
C ASP A 107 4.38 3.72 -10.42
N VAL A 108 5.54 4.17 -9.91
CA VAL A 108 5.75 5.59 -9.55
C VAL A 108 5.49 6.51 -10.74
N HIS A 109 6.09 6.23 -11.90
CA HIS A 109 5.90 7.02 -13.13
C HIS A 109 4.48 6.98 -13.69
N LEU A 110 3.72 5.90 -13.47
CA LEU A 110 2.30 5.86 -13.82
C LEU A 110 1.53 6.91 -13.01
N PHE A 111 1.74 6.95 -11.70
CA PHE A 111 1.08 7.89 -10.81
C PHE A 111 1.50 9.35 -11.06
N GLU A 112 2.78 9.60 -11.35
CA GLU A 112 3.25 10.94 -11.71
C GLU A 112 2.57 11.46 -12.99
N ARG A 113 2.43 10.60 -14.01
CA ARG A 113 1.72 10.94 -15.24
C ARG A 113 0.23 11.20 -15.01
N LEU A 114 -0.44 10.35 -14.23
CA LEU A 114 -1.84 10.57 -13.84
C LEU A 114 -2.01 11.90 -13.09
N ALA A 115 -1.10 12.21 -12.16
CA ALA A 115 -1.07 13.47 -11.42
C ALA A 115 -0.87 14.68 -12.33
N PHE A 116 -0.04 14.55 -13.36
CA PHE A 116 0.21 15.61 -14.32
C PHE A 116 -1.00 15.87 -15.23
N MET A 117 -1.67 14.82 -15.69
CA MET A 117 -2.88 14.96 -16.51
C MET A 117 -4.04 15.58 -15.72
N ALA A 118 -4.26 15.15 -14.47
CA ALA A 118 -5.29 15.72 -13.60
C ALA A 118 -5.08 17.21 -13.33
N ARG A 119 -3.82 17.69 -13.30
CA ARG A 119 -3.46 19.10 -13.12
C ARG A 119 -3.67 19.96 -14.37
N ARG A 120 -3.79 19.37 -15.56
CA ARG A 120 -4.01 20.09 -16.83
C ARG A 120 -5.47 20.13 -17.28
N GLY A 121 -6.31 19.25 -16.72
CA GLY A 121 -7.72 19.10 -17.10
C GLY A 121 -8.72 19.86 -16.21
N GLY A 122 -8.25 20.70 -15.30
CA GLY A 122 -9.06 21.62 -14.49
C GLY A 122 -8.53 23.04 -14.60
#